data_AF-S7VLM8-F1
#
_entry.id   AF-S7VLM8-F1
#
_cell.length_a   1.000
_cell.length_b   1.000
_cell.length_c   1.000
_cell.angle_alpha   90.00
_cell.angle_beta   90.00
_cell.angle_gamma   90.00
#
_symmetry.space_group_name_H-M   'P 1'
#
loop_
_entity.id
_entity.type
_entity.pdbx_description
1 polymer ?
#
loop_
_entity_poly.entity_id
_entity_poly.type
_entity_poly.pdbx_seq_one_letter_code
_entity_poly.pdbx_strand_id
1 'polypeptide(L)'
;MIKFQGFLKVYLESTDEDEEEETTGKGLLPPLTVGQLLQLVEMKGRQSYTRPSARYTEASLVKKLEEMGIGRPSTYAPTISTVQKRNYVIKESRDGTQRKYIEMIIQNGSFTETEKTETTGTEKTNSSQPILQWW
;
A
#
# COMPACT_ATOMS: atom_id res chain seq x y z
N MET A 1 -16.84 6.18 -11.93
CA MET A 1 -17.65 5.03 -12.36
C MET A 1 -17.04 4.45 -13.63
N ILE A 2 -16.55 3.22 -13.58
CA ILE A 2 -16.10 2.49 -14.76
C ILE A 2 -17.37 2.13 -15.56
N LYS A 3 -17.66 2.88 -16.62
CA LYS A 3 -18.86 2.66 -17.46
C LYS A 3 -18.75 1.40 -18.32
N PHE A 4 -17.53 0.94 -18.56
CA PHE A 4 -17.25 -0.26 -19.35
C PHE A 4 -15.94 -0.88 -18.87
N GLN A 5 -15.96 -2.16 -18.50
CA GLN A 5 -14.81 -2.81 -17.87
C GLN A 5 -13.69 -3.16 -18.86
N GLY A 6 -13.96 -3.29 -20.17
CA GLY A 6 -12.93 -3.51 -21.18
C GLY A 6 -11.99 -4.67 -20.84
N PHE A 7 -10.68 -4.41 -20.87
CA PHE A 7 -9.64 -5.39 -20.57
C PHE A 7 -9.61 -5.86 -19.09
N LEU A 8 -10.19 -5.10 -18.15
CA LEU A 8 -10.29 -5.48 -16.74
C LEU A 8 -11.10 -6.78 -16.55
N LYS A 9 -11.94 -7.16 -17.52
CA LYS A 9 -12.65 -8.46 -17.49
C LYS A 9 -11.72 -9.66 -17.65
N VAL A 10 -10.54 -9.47 -18.26
CA VAL A 10 -9.62 -10.56 -18.64
C VAL A 10 -8.29 -10.45 -17.90
N TYR A 11 -7.94 -9.27 -17.39
CA TYR A 11 -6.71 -9.03 -16.64
C TYR A 11 -6.96 -8.00 -15.53
N LEU A 12 -7.04 -8.47 -14.28
CA LEU A 12 -6.78 -7.62 -13.12
C LEU A 12 -5.30 -7.79 -12.79
N GLU A 13 -4.54 -6.71 -12.94
CA GLU A 13 -3.20 -6.63 -12.38
C GLU A 13 -3.35 -6.62 -10.85
N SER A 14 -2.61 -7.48 -10.15
CA SER A 14 -2.51 -7.41 -8.71
C SER A 14 -1.70 -6.16 -8.37
N THR A 15 -2.39 -5.05 -8.09
CA THR A 15 -1.79 -3.90 -7.42
C THR A 15 -1.33 -4.33 -6.03
N ASP A 16 -0.21 -3.78 -5.55
CA ASP A 16 0.19 -3.97 -4.16
C ASP A 16 -0.98 -3.55 -3.24
N GLU A 17 -1.16 -4.24 -2.10
CA GLU A 17 -2.33 -4.10 -1.20
C GLU A 17 -2.64 -2.64 -0.80
N ASP A 18 -1.65 -1.75 -0.84
CA ASP A 18 -1.80 -0.32 -0.55
C ASP A 18 -2.53 0.47 -1.67
N GLU A 19 -2.62 -0.05 -2.91
CA GLU A 19 -3.31 0.57 -4.06
C GLU A 19 -4.70 -0.03 -4.35
N GLU A 20 -5.06 -1.18 -3.76
CA GLU A 20 -6.38 -1.82 -3.96
C GLU A 20 -7.55 -0.96 -3.45
N GLU A 21 -7.30 -0.11 -2.43
CA GLU A 21 -8.31 0.83 -1.92
C GLU A 21 -8.65 1.96 -2.91
N GLU A 22 -7.72 2.33 -3.81
CA GLU A 22 -7.94 3.44 -4.75
C GLU A 22 -8.81 3.05 -5.95
N THR A 23 -8.77 1.79 -6.38
CA THR A 23 -9.36 1.37 -7.67
C THR A 23 -10.73 0.71 -7.54
N THR A 24 -11.02 0.05 -6.41
CA THR A 24 -12.23 -0.79 -6.27
C THR A 24 -13.28 -0.20 -5.32
N GLY A 25 -12.93 0.79 -4.51
CA GLY A 25 -13.71 1.19 -3.32
C GLY A 25 -14.23 2.62 -3.26
N LYS A 26 -13.99 3.48 -4.26
CA LYS A 26 -14.62 4.82 -4.29
C LYS A 26 -16.10 4.64 -4.65
N GLY A 27 -16.89 4.36 -3.61
CA GLY A 27 -18.34 4.21 -3.66
C GLY A 27 -18.98 5.34 -4.46
N LEU A 28 -20.03 4.99 -5.20
CA LEU A 28 -20.81 5.94 -5.98
C LEU A 28 -21.28 7.06 -5.03
N LEU A 29 -20.77 8.27 -5.26
CA LEU A 29 -21.25 9.44 -4.53
C LEU A 29 -22.64 9.81 -5.05
N PRO A 30 -23.61 10.14 -4.17
CA PRO A 30 -24.90 10.63 -4.60
C PRO A 30 -24.74 11.97 -5.33
N PRO A 31 -25.63 12.30 -6.29
CA PRO A 31 -25.63 13.62 -6.89
C PRO A 31 -25.95 14.68 -5.82
N LEU A 32 -25.12 15.72 -5.75
CA LEU A 32 -25.26 16.85 -4.83
C LEU A 32 -25.42 18.16 -5.60
N THR A 33 -26.06 19.15 -4.99
CA THR A 33 -26.20 20.52 -5.53
C THR A 33 -25.43 21.53 -4.70
N VAL A 34 -24.99 22.63 -5.33
CA VAL A 34 -24.25 23.70 -4.63
C VAL A 34 -25.16 24.32 -3.57
N GLY A 35 -24.69 24.39 -2.32
CA GLY A 35 -25.45 24.92 -1.18
C GLY A 35 -26.38 23.92 -0.50
N GLN A 36 -26.38 22.65 -0.93
CA GLN A 36 -27.14 21.59 -0.25
C GLN A 36 -26.64 21.40 1.19
N LEU A 37 -27.55 21.50 2.16
CA LEU A 37 -27.26 21.20 3.55
C LEU A 37 -27.06 19.69 3.73
N LEU A 38 -25.97 19.31 4.36
CA LEU A 38 -25.65 17.93 4.70
C LEU A 38 -25.73 17.75 6.21
N GLN A 39 -26.32 16.64 6.64
CA GLN A 39 -26.34 16.25 8.04
C GLN A 39 -25.01 15.58 8.38
N LEU A 40 -24.32 16.06 9.42
CA LEU A 40 -23.17 15.37 9.97
C LEU A 40 -23.66 14.11 10.69
N VAL A 41 -23.42 12.95 10.08
CA VAL A 41 -23.77 11.65 10.68
C VAL A 41 -22.71 11.24 11.71
N GLU A 42 -21.44 11.36 11.35
CA GLU A 42 -20.30 10.97 12.17
C GLU A 42 -19.10 11.85 11.79
N MET A 43 -18.32 12.28 12.79
CA MET A 43 -17.00 12.87 12.57
C MET A 43 -15.95 11.97 13.20
N LYS A 44 -14.98 11.55 12.39
CA LYS A 44 -13.92 10.63 12.78
C LYS A 44 -12.55 11.29 12.66
N GLY A 45 -11.85 11.39 13.79
CA GLY A 45 -10.44 11.78 13.85
C GLY A 45 -9.58 10.55 14.12
N ARG A 46 -8.59 10.31 13.27
CA ARG A 46 -7.62 9.22 13.48
C ARG A 46 -6.22 9.79 13.58
N GLN A 47 -5.49 9.39 14.62
CA GLN A 47 -4.07 9.65 14.71
C GLN A 47 -3.33 8.79 13.66
N SER A 48 -2.58 9.44 12.78
CA SER A 48 -1.78 8.80 11.75
C SER A 48 -0.29 8.99 12.01
N TYR A 49 0.50 8.03 11.55
CA TYR A 49 1.96 8.08 11.62
C TYR A 49 2.55 7.95 10.23
N THR A 50 3.63 8.67 9.97
CA THR A 50 4.38 8.53 8.72
C THR A 50 5.03 7.15 8.66
N ARG A 51 4.83 6.44 7.55
CA ARG A 51 5.51 5.19 7.26
C ARG A 51 6.84 5.49 6.54
N PRO A 52 7.94 4.80 6.85
CA PRO A 52 9.15 4.90 6.05
C PRO A 52 8.89 4.39 4.63
N SER A 53 9.74 4.76 3.68
CA SER A 53 9.66 4.22 2.32
C SER A 53 9.74 2.70 2.34
N ALA A 54 8.87 2.04 1.57
CA ALA A 54 8.93 0.59 1.40
C ALA A 54 10.28 0.17 0.82
N ARG A 55 10.73 -1.00 1.22
CA ARG A 55 11.95 -1.60 0.68
C ARG A 55 11.64 -2.28 -0.65
N TYR A 56 12.69 -2.52 -1.44
CA TYR A 56 12.51 -3.08 -2.77
C TYR A 56 12.15 -4.57 -2.74
N THR A 57 11.07 -4.95 -3.42
CA THR A 57 10.87 -6.31 -3.91
C THR A 57 11.75 -6.54 -5.14
N GLU A 58 11.92 -7.78 -5.59
CA GLU A 58 12.56 -8.07 -6.88
C GLU A 58 11.80 -7.34 -7.99
N ALA A 59 10.47 -7.41 -7.98
CA ALA A 59 9.62 -6.72 -8.95
C ALA A 59 9.83 -5.19 -8.91
N SER A 60 9.77 -4.56 -7.74
CA SER A 60 9.94 -3.11 -7.64
C SER A 60 11.38 -2.66 -7.88
N LEU A 61 12.38 -3.52 -7.62
CA LEU A 61 13.76 -3.27 -8.01
C LEU A 61 13.92 -3.34 -9.53
N VAL A 62 13.35 -4.34 -10.20
CA VAL A 62 13.39 -4.44 -11.67
C VAL A 62 12.74 -3.21 -12.30
N LYS A 63 11.55 -2.84 -11.83
CA LYS A 63 10.87 -1.61 -12.27
C LYS A 63 11.78 -0.39 -12.08
N LYS A 64 12.45 -0.29 -10.93
CA LYS A 64 13.35 0.84 -10.65
C LYS A 64 14.60 0.86 -11.55
N LEU A 65 15.20 -0.30 -11.80
CA LEU A 65 16.35 -0.43 -12.70
C LEU A 65 15.97 -0.03 -14.14
N GLU A 66 14.78 -0.41 -14.59
CA GLU A 66 14.23 -0.03 -15.89
C GLU A 66 14.00 1.48 -16.01
N GLU A 67 13.33 2.09 -15.03
CA GLU A 67 13.11 3.55 -14.97
C GLU A 67 14.42 4.34 -15.02
N MET A 68 15.48 3.81 -14.40
CA MET A 68 16.79 4.44 -14.38
C MET A 68 17.64 4.12 -15.63
N GLY A 69 17.16 3.26 -16.53
CA GLY A 69 17.88 2.82 -17.73
C GLY A 69 19.08 1.90 -17.45
N ILE A 70 19.14 1.30 -16.26
CA ILE A 70 20.24 0.44 -15.82
C ILE A 70 19.87 -1.02 -16.09
N GLY A 71 20.58 -1.64 -17.05
CA GLY A 71 20.34 -3.03 -17.44
C GLY A 71 19.34 -3.17 -18.59
N ARG A 72 18.99 -4.41 -18.91
CA ARG A 72 18.12 -4.84 -20.02
C ARG A 72 17.26 -6.03 -19.56
N PRO A 73 16.20 -6.41 -20.28
CA PRO A 73 15.36 -7.56 -19.93
C PRO A 73 16.15 -8.86 -19.68
N SER A 74 17.26 -9.07 -20.39
CA SER A 74 18.15 -10.22 -20.21
C SER A 74 19.08 -10.14 -18.99
N THR A 75 19.23 -8.96 -18.36
CA THR A 75 20.22 -8.73 -17.30
C THR A 75 19.62 -8.52 -15.91
N TYR A 76 18.32 -8.27 -15.77
CA TYR A 76 17.73 -7.99 -14.46
C TYR A 76 17.88 -9.18 -13.48
N ALA A 77 17.38 -10.35 -13.86
CA ALA A 77 17.48 -11.57 -13.05
C ALA A 77 18.93 -11.97 -12.70
N PRO A 78 19.89 -12.02 -13.64
CA PRO A 78 21.27 -12.39 -13.30
C PRO A 78 21.98 -11.34 -12.43
N THR A 79 21.69 -10.04 -12.59
CA THR A 79 22.23 -9.00 -11.71
C THR A 79 21.74 -9.18 -10.27
N ILE A 80 20.42 -9.35 -10.09
CA ILE A 80 19.81 -9.58 -8.77
C ILE A 80 20.38 -10.85 -8.12
N SER A 81 20.47 -11.95 -8.89
CA SER A 81 21.04 -13.21 -8.39
C SER A 81 22.51 -13.05 -7.98
N THR A 82 23.28 -12.24 -8.71
CA THR A 82 24.71 -12.03 -8.40
C THR A 82 24.90 -11.25 -7.11
N VAL A 83 24.10 -10.19 -6.87
CA VAL A 83 24.22 -9.39 -5.63
C VAL A 83 23.74 -10.16 -4.40
N GLN A 84 22.73 -11.02 -4.55
CA GLN A 84 22.33 -11.97 -3.50
C GLN A 84 23.42 -13.01 -3.22
N LYS A 85 23.96 -13.68 -4.26
CA LYS A 85 25.02 -14.71 -4.11
C LYS A 85 26.29 -14.19 -3.45
N ARG A 86 26.61 -12.91 -3.66
CA ARG A 86 27.75 -12.23 -3.03
C ARG A 86 27.43 -11.69 -1.64
N ASN A 87 26.24 -11.94 -1.11
CA ASN A 87 25.76 -11.49 0.19
C ASN A 87 25.77 -9.97 0.38
N TYR A 88 25.72 -9.19 -0.71
CA TYR A 88 25.49 -7.74 -0.62
C TYR A 88 24.05 -7.43 -0.23
N VAL A 89 23.15 -8.36 -0.52
CA VAL A 89 21.71 -8.20 -0.31
C VAL A 89 21.10 -9.47 0.24
N ILE A 90 20.21 -9.35 1.21
CA ILE A 90 19.51 -10.49 1.81
C ILE A 90 18.01 -10.36 1.59
N LYS A 91 17.37 -11.51 1.32
CA LYS A 91 15.92 -11.64 1.36
C LYS A 91 15.47 -11.99 2.77
N GLU A 92 14.76 -11.06 3.42
CA GLU A 92 14.15 -11.28 4.73
C GLU A 92 12.67 -10.92 4.69
N SER A 93 11.88 -11.64 5.48
CA SER A 93 10.51 -11.26 5.84
C SER A 93 10.56 -10.74 7.27
N ARG A 94 9.94 -9.60 7.53
CA ARG A 94 9.86 -9.05 8.89
C ARG A 94 8.42 -8.99 9.34
N ASP A 95 8.17 -9.63 10.48
CA ASP A 95 6.90 -9.50 11.16
C ASP A 95 6.73 -8.07 11.66
N GLY A 96 5.53 -7.55 11.49
CA GLY A 96 5.22 -6.20 11.94
C GLY A 96 5.14 -6.11 13.45
N THR A 97 5.35 -4.90 13.95
CA THR A 97 5.20 -4.56 15.36
C THR A 97 3.85 -3.89 15.59
N GLN A 98 3.21 -4.19 16.73
CA GLN A 98 1.96 -3.52 17.08
C GLN A 98 2.26 -2.15 17.68
N ARG A 99 1.55 -1.14 17.19
CA ARG A 99 1.59 0.23 17.71
C ARG A 99 0.18 0.70 18.05
N LYS A 100 0.07 1.42 19.15
CA LYS A 100 -1.17 2.07 19.58
C LYS A 100 -1.40 3.38 18.82
N TYR A 101 -2.65 3.64 18.45
CA TYR A 101 -3.12 4.90 17.87
C TYR A 101 -4.44 5.30 18.50
N ILE A 102 -4.70 6.61 18.49
CA ILE A 102 -5.93 7.18 19.02
C ILE A 102 -6.95 7.32 17.89
N GLU A 103 -8.17 6.86 18.14
CA GLU A 103 -9.35 7.11 17.32
C GLU A 103 -10.36 7.93 18.14
N MET A 104 -10.80 9.04 17.57
CA MET A 104 -11.78 9.95 18.14
C MET A 104 -13.03 9.90 17.26
N ILE A 105 -14.19 9.63 17.87
CA ILE A 105 -15.48 9.60 17.18
C ILE A 105 -16.40 10.60 17.86
N ILE A 106 -17.01 11.48 17.05
CA ILE A 106 -18.11 12.33 17.46
C ILE A 106 -19.36 11.88 16.71
N GLN A 107 -20.34 11.42 17.47
CA GLN A 107 -21.65 11.01 16.96
C GLN A 107 -22.72 11.46 17.95
N ASN A 108 -23.81 12.04 17.43
CA ASN A 108 -24.98 12.47 18.24
C ASN A 108 -24.62 13.39 19.43
N GLY A 109 -23.59 14.23 19.30
CA GLY A 109 -23.14 15.15 20.35
C GLY A 109 -22.30 14.52 21.46
N SER A 110 -22.00 13.21 21.37
CA SER A 110 -21.07 12.53 22.27
C SER A 110 -19.68 12.46 21.65
N PHE A 111 -18.64 12.75 22.45
CA PHE A 111 -17.24 12.55 22.09
C PHE A 111 -16.74 11.27 22.75
N THR A 112 -16.19 10.36 21.95
CA THR A 112 -15.58 9.11 22.43
C THR A 112 -14.15 9.02 21.92
N GLU A 113 -13.20 8.79 22.82
CA GLU A 113 -11.81 8.51 22.51
C GLU A 113 -11.53 7.02 22.79
N THR A 114 -10.95 6.33 21.82
CA THR A 114 -10.61 4.90 21.95
C THR A 114 -9.17 4.67 21.51
N GLU A 115 -8.43 3.95 22.33
CA GLU A 115 -7.10 3.45 21.99
C GLU A 115 -7.24 2.16 21.17
N LYS A 116 -6.73 2.19 19.94
CA LYS A 116 -6.72 1.04 19.02
C LYS A 116 -5.28 0.63 18.71
N THR A 117 -5.12 -0.58 18.20
CA THR A 117 -3.84 -1.11 17.75
C THR A 117 -3.82 -1.24 16.24
N GLU A 118 -2.71 -0.84 15.63
CA GLU A 118 -2.38 -1.09 14.23
C GLU A 118 -1.06 -1.83 14.16
N THR A 119 -0.92 -2.74 13.19
CA THR A 119 0.37 -3.39 12.95
C THR A 119 1.15 -2.54 11.95
N THR A 120 2.35 -2.13 12.32
CA THR A 120 3.25 -1.31 11.50
C THR A 120 4.59 -2.01 11.27
N GLY A 121 5.22 -1.73 10.13
CA GLY A 121 6.50 -2.35 9.79
C GLY A 121 6.38 -3.84 9.43
N THR A 122 5.18 -4.31 9.08
CA THR A 122 5.04 -5.59 8.38
C THR A 122 5.74 -5.49 7.03
N GLU A 123 6.86 -6.17 6.88
CA GLU A 123 7.45 -6.46 5.58
C GLU A 123 6.96 -7.86 5.19
N LYS A 124 5.63 -7.99 5.03
CA LYS A 124 4.99 -9.24 4.65
C LYS A 124 5.27 -9.53 3.18
N THR A 125 5.85 -10.69 2.92
CA THR A 125 5.90 -11.28 1.59
C THR A 125 4.49 -11.79 1.26
N ASN A 126 3.67 -11.03 0.54
CA ASN A 126 2.45 -11.58 -0.05
C ASN A 126 2.70 -11.93 -1.53
N SER A 127 2.48 -13.21 -1.86
CA SER A 127 2.60 -13.84 -3.18
C SER A 127 3.88 -13.61 -4.01
N SER A 128 4.79 -14.60 -3.96
CA SER A 128 5.74 -15.00 -5.02
C SER A 128 6.96 -14.14 -5.40
N GLN A 129 7.28 -13.03 -4.73
CA GLN A 129 8.52 -12.27 -5.05
C GLN A 129 9.30 -11.80 -3.80
N PRO A 130 10.61 -12.10 -3.67
CA PRO A 130 11.50 -11.61 -2.60
C PRO A 130 11.63 -10.09 -2.42
N ILE A 131 11.97 -9.64 -1.20
CA ILE A 131 12.50 -8.28 -0.89
C ILE A 131 14.03 -8.32 -0.81
N LEU A 132 14.70 -7.23 -1.20
CA LEU A 132 16.15 -7.07 -1.29
C LEU A 132 16.62 -5.98 -0.28
N GLN A 133 17.38 -6.38 0.74
CA GLN A 133 17.93 -5.54 1.82
C GLN A 133 19.42 -5.23 1.66
N TRP A 134 19.84 -3.96 1.59
CA TRP A 134 21.26 -3.55 1.64
C TRP A 134 21.66 -3.17 3.08
N TRP A 135 22.90 -3.49 3.48
CA TRP A 135 23.49 -3.15 4.79
C TRP A 135 23.80 -1.66 4.94
#